data_AF-A0A3D2JMX0-F1
#
_entry.id   AF-A0A3D2JMX0-F1
#
_cell.length_a   1.000
_cell.length_b   1.000
_cell.length_c   1.000
_cell.angle_alpha   90.00
_cell.angle_beta   90.00
_cell.angle_gamma   90.00
#
_symmetry.space_group_name_H-M   'P 1'
#
loop_
_entity.id
_entity.type
_entity.pdbx_description
1 polymer ?
#
loop_
_entity_poly.entity_id
_entity_poly.type
_entity_poly.pdbx_seq_one_letter_code
_entity_poly.pdbx_strand_id
1 'polypeptide(L)'
;MFDGERGSKSVYALIQNGEEEHLSSKTTVQLKPGDVISYRTSGGGGYGSPKNREPEAVLSDVLQGKISAGRARERYGVAVDIQSQTVDKTETERLRSGT
;
A
#
# COMPACT_ATOMS: atom_id res chain seq x y z
N MET A 1 12.34 3.61 9.85
CA MET A 1 13.52 4.29 10.44
C MET A 1 13.15 5.75 10.65
N PHE A 2 13.56 6.40 11.76
CA PHE A 2 13.17 7.79 12.08
C PHE A 2 11.64 8.00 11.95
N ASP A 3 10.84 7.25 12.71
CA ASP A 3 9.37 7.24 12.65
C ASP A 3 8.73 6.76 11.34
N GLY A 4 9.54 6.26 10.40
CA GLY A 4 9.03 5.56 9.23
C GLY A 4 8.47 4.17 9.56
N GLU A 5 7.37 3.83 8.90
CA GLU A 5 6.60 2.59 9.11
C GLU A 5 7.32 1.33 8.60
N ARG A 6 6.88 0.16 9.07
CA ARG A 6 7.42 -1.13 8.64
C ARG A 6 6.96 -1.48 7.21
N GLY A 7 7.87 -2.04 6.41
CA GLY A 7 7.53 -2.62 5.11
C GLY A 7 6.71 -3.91 5.21
N SER A 8 5.99 -4.25 4.14
CA SER A 8 5.22 -5.49 4.09
C SER A 8 6.13 -6.71 3.94
N LYS A 9 5.77 -7.83 4.58
CA LYS A 9 6.41 -9.12 4.33
C LYS A 9 5.93 -9.70 2.99
N SER A 10 6.76 -10.54 2.38
CA SER A 10 6.31 -11.32 1.23
C SER A 10 5.21 -12.30 1.65
N VAL A 11 4.24 -12.53 0.77
CA VAL A 11 3.21 -13.56 0.90
C VAL A 11 3.30 -14.48 -0.31
N TYR A 12 3.35 -15.78 -0.03
CA TYR A 12 3.26 -16.84 -1.03
C TYR A 12 1.90 -17.50 -0.79
N ALA A 13 1.01 -17.46 -1.77
CA ALA A 13 -0.32 -18.02 -1.60
C ALA A 13 -0.69 -18.95 -2.76
N LEU A 14 -1.32 -20.06 -2.42
CA LEU A 14 -2.00 -20.94 -3.38
C LEU A 14 -3.50 -20.67 -3.28
N ILE A 15 -4.13 -20.36 -4.41
CA ILE A 15 -5.57 -20.10 -4.50
C ILE A 15 -6.21 -21.25 -5.28
N GLN A 16 -7.13 -21.96 -4.63
CA GLN A 16 -7.85 -23.11 -5.19
C GLN A 16 -9.34 -22.93 -4.92
N ASN A 17 -10.17 -22.99 -5.97
CA ASN A 17 -11.63 -22.79 -5.87
C ASN A 17 -12.04 -21.50 -5.14
N GLY A 18 -11.20 -20.47 -5.21
CA GLY A 18 -11.42 -19.18 -4.54
C GLY A 18 -10.93 -19.12 -3.08
N GLU A 19 -10.45 -20.22 -2.51
CA GLU A 19 -9.84 -20.25 -1.18
C GLU A 19 -8.34 -19.99 -1.24
N GLU A 20 -7.81 -19.14 -0.35
CA GLU A 20 -6.41 -18.75 -0.32
C GLU A 20 -5.67 -19.43 0.85
N GLU A 21 -4.68 -20.28 0.54
CA GLU A 21 -3.76 -20.87 1.50
C GLU A 21 -2.41 -20.15 1.48
N HIS A 22 -1.97 -19.65 2.64
CA HIS A 22 -0.64 -19.07 2.80
C HIS A 22 0.43 -20.15 2.96
N LEU A 23 1.39 -20.17 2.04
CA LEU A 23 2.50 -21.11 2.02
C LEU A 23 3.69 -20.59 2.86
N SER A 24 4.54 -21.54 3.28
CA SER A 24 5.82 -21.22 3.91
C SER A 24 6.81 -20.63 2.89
N SER A 25 7.94 -20.09 3.37
CA SER A 25 8.97 -19.48 2.52
C SER A 25 9.67 -20.48 1.58
N LYS A 26 9.57 -21.78 1.86
CA LYS A 26 10.09 -22.88 1.04
C LYS A 26 9.15 -24.07 1.15
N THR A 27 8.45 -24.37 0.07
CA THR A 27 7.53 -25.50 -0.01
C THR A 27 7.50 -26.09 -1.41
N THR A 28 7.01 -27.32 -1.53
CA THR A 28 6.70 -27.97 -2.80
C THR A 28 5.21 -28.25 -2.83
N VAL A 29 4.52 -27.78 -3.85
CA VAL A 29 3.08 -27.97 -4.04
C VAL A 29 2.80 -28.62 -5.40
N GLN A 30 1.77 -29.47 -5.45
CA GLN A 30 1.29 -30.03 -6.70
C GLN A 30 0.11 -29.20 -7.21
N LEU A 31 0.25 -28.62 -8.40
CA LEU A 31 -0.77 -27.77 -9.01
C LEU A 31 -1.69 -28.58 -9.90
N LYS A 32 -2.97 -28.20 -9.90
CA LYS A 32 -3.99 -28.67 -10.84
C LYS A 32 -4.33 -27.56 -11.83
N PRO A 33 -4.86 -27.89 -13.02
CA PRO A 33 -5.36 -26.88 -13.95
C PRO A 33 -6.39 -25.97 -13.27
N GLY A 34 -6.18 -24.65 -13.37
CA GLY A 34 -7.04 -23.65 -12.75
C GLY A 34 -6.55 -23.12 -11.39
N ASP A 35 -5.56 -23.77 -10.77
CA ASP A 35 -4.93 -23.25 -9.55
C ASP A 35 -4.15 -21.97 -9.84
N VAL A 36 -4.15 -21.03 -8.89
CA VAL A 36 -3.38 -19.78 -9.00
C VAL A 36 -2.34 -19.70 -7.87
N ILE A 37 -1.08 -19.53 -8.24
CA ILE A 37 -0.04 -19.13 -7.29
C ILE A 37 0.11 -17.61 -7.32
N SER A 38 -0.08 -16.98 -6.16
CA SER A 38 0.07 -15.54 -5.96
C SER A 38 1.35 -15.24 -5.17
N TYR A 39 2.35 -14.68 -5.86
CA TYR A 39 3.58 -14.15 -5.26
C TYR A 39 3.43 -12.65 -4.99
N ARG A 40 3.32 -12.26 -3.72
CA ARG A 40 3.27 -10.85 -3.30
C ARG A 40 4.59 -10.50 -2.64
N THR A 41 5.44 -9.78 -3.35
CA THR A 41 6.79 -9.46 -2.89
C THR A 41 6.76 -8.46 -1.73
N SER A 42 7.73 -8.57 -0.82
CA SER A 42 7.92 -7.64 0.28
C SER A 42 8.08 -6.19 -0.19
N GLY A 43 7.61 -5.26 0.63
CA GLY A 43 7.90 -3.83 0.49
C GLY A 43 9.08 -3.41 1.39
N GLY A 44 9.79 -2.35 0.98
CA GLY A 44 10.79 -1.71 1.84
C GLY A 44 10.17 -1.04 3.06
N GLY A 45 10.98 -0.82 4.10
CA GLY A 45 10.59 0.00 5.25
C GLY A 45 10.61 1.50 4.92
N GLY A 46 9.75 2.27 5.59
CA GLY A 46 9.68 3.71 5.45
C GLY A 46 10.79 4.46 6.20
N TYR A 47 11.01 5.69 5.77
CA TYR A 47 11.91 6.66 6.40
C TYR A 47 11.12 7.94 6.69
N GLY A 48 11.25 8.48 7.92
CA GLY A 48 10.54 9.69 8.31
C GLY A 48 9.06 9.42 8.62
N SER A 49 8.44 10.35 9.36
CA SER A 49 6.98 10.33 9.56
C SER A 49 6.25 10.46 8.22
N PRO A 50 5.27 9.58 7.89
CA PRO A 50 4.45 9.70 6.69
C PRO A 50 3.74 11.05 6.54
N LYS A 51 3.33 11.68 7.65
CA LYS A 51 2.68 13.00 7.64
C LYS A 51 3.61 14.12 7.15
N ASN A 52 4.92 13.91 7.12
CA ASN A 52 5.89 14.89 6.64
C ASN A 52 6.16 14.78 5.14
N ARG A 53 5.60 13.78 4.45
CA ARG A 53 5.76 13.64 2.99
C ARG A 53 4.99 14.75 2.26
N GLU A 54 5.60 15.34 1.25
CA GLU A 54 4.99 16.38 0.41
C GLU A 54 3.66 15.87 -0.22
N PRO A 55 2.54 16.59 -0.06
CA PRO A 55 1.24 16.16 -0.57
C PRO A 55 1.22 15.86 -2.07
N GLU A 56 1.94 16.65 -2.87
CA GLU A 56 2.03 16.51 -4.31
C GLU A 56 2.81 15.24 -4.71
N ALA A 57 3.81 14.84 -3.91
CA ALA A 57 4.49 13.57 -4.09
C ALA A 57 3.58 12.38 -3.77
N VAL A 58 2.72 12.51 -2.76
CA VAL A 58 1.70 11.50 -2.42
C VAL A 58 0.66 11.38 -3.52
N LEU A 59 0.18 12.49 -4.10
CA LEU A 59 -0.69 12.47 -5.27
C LEU A 59 -0.03 11.74 -6.45
N SER A 60 1.24 12.04 -6.74
CA SER A 60 1.98 11.33 -7.79
C SER A 60 2.04 9.82 -7.55
N ASP A 61 2.24 9.38 -6.31
CA ASP A 61 2.21 7.96 -5.95
C ASP A 61 0.82 7.34 -6.16
N VAL A 62 -0.27 8.08 -5.93
CA VAL A 62 -1.65 7.63 -6.22
C VAL A 62 -1.88 7.52 -7.72
N LEU A 63 -1.52 8.54 -8.50
CA LEU A 63 -1.70 8.55 -9.95
C LEU A 63 -0.87 7.46 -10.65
N GLN A 64 0.28 7.10 -10.09
CA GLN A 64 1.11 5.98 -10.55
C GLN A 64 0.62 4.61 -10.06
N GLY A 65 -0.47 4.54 -9.29
CA GLY A 65 -1.03 3.30 -8.76
C GLY A 65 -0.17 2.61 -7.70
N LYS A 66 0.84 3.29 -7.14
CA LYS A 66 1.68 2.73 -6.07
C LYS A 66 0.92 2.61 -4.76
N ILE A 67 -0.01 3.54 -4.52
CA ILE A 67 -0.89 3.55 -3.36
C ILE A 67 -2.30 3.95 -3.78
N SER A 68 -3.31 3.58 -2.99
CA SER A 68 -4.69 4.04 -3.20
C SER A 68 -4.90 5.43 -2.57
N ALA A 69 -5.92 6.16 -3.04
CA ALA A 69 -6.34 7.42 -2.40
C ALA A 69 -6.74 7.21 -0.92
N GLY A 70 -7.36 6.07 -0.59
CA GLY A 70 -7.64 5.70 0.80
C GLY A 70 -6.37 5.59 1.65
N ARG A 71 -5.32 4.96 1.10
CA ARG A 71 -4.03 4.85 1.80
C ARG A 71 -3.32 6.20 1.92
N ALA A 72 -3.42 7.07 0.90
CA ALA A 72 -2.92 8.44 0.97
C ALA A 72 -3.56 9.20 2.15
N ARG A 73 -4.87 9.09 2.30
CA ARG A 73 -5.63 9.70 3.40
C ARG A 73 -5.26 9.12 4.77
N GLU A 74 -5.28 7.80 4.90
CA GLU A 74 -5.11 7.11 6.19
C GLU A 74 -3.68 7.21 6.74
N ARG A 75 -2.67 7.07 5.88
CA ARG A 75 -1.26 6.98 6.32
C ARG A 75 -0.53 8.30 6.20
N TYR A 76 -0.71 9.02 5.10
CA TYR A 76 0.00 10.28 4.85
C TYR A 76 -0.79 11.52 5.27
N GLY A 77 -2.07 11.36 5.62
CA GLY A 77 -2.97 12.47 5.93
C GLY A 77 -3.23 13.36 4.72
N VAL A 78 -3.14 12.83 3.49
CA VAL A 78 -3.32 13.60 2.25
C VAL A 78 -4.61 13.19 1.58
N ALA A 79 -5.49 14.15 1.33
CA ALA A 79 -6.68 13.98 0.54
C ALA A 79 -6.40 14.38 -0.92
N VAL A 80 -6.80 13.53 -1.86
CA VAL A 80 -6.59 13.73 -3.30
C VAL A 80 -7.87 13.52 -4.06
N ASP A 81 -8.03 14.28 -5.13
CA ASP A 81 -9.06 14.08 -6.14
C ASP A 81 -8.40 13.46 -7.39
N ILE A 82 -8.82 12.24 -7.73
CA ILE A 82 -8.30 11.50 -8.87
C ILE A 82 -8.83 12.06 -10.19
N GLN A 83 -10.05 12.57 -10.22
CA GLN A 83 -10.67 13.09 -11.45
C GLN A 83 -10.00 14.39 -11.87
N SER A 84 -9.80 15.31 -10.93
CA SER A 84 -9.11 16.57 -11.20
C SER A 84 -7.58 16.46 -11.09
N GLN A 85 -7.06 15.33 -10.59
CA GLN A 85 -5.63 15.11 -10.33
C GLN A 85 -5.02 16.21 -9.45
N THR A 86 -5.71 16.56 -8.36
CA THR A 86 -5.29 17.61 -7.43
C THR A 86 -5.26 17.13 -5.98
N VAL A 87 -4.51 17.85 -5.14
CA VAL A 87 -4.53 17.69 -3.69
C VAL A 87 -5.61 18.61 -3.11
N ASP A 88 -6.48 18.06 -2.26
CA ASP A 88 -7.36 18.85 -1.43
C ASP A 88 -6.57 19.38 -0.23
N LYS A 89 -6.14 20.64 -0.34
CA LYS A 89 -5.27 21.29 0.67
C LYS A 89 -5.98 21.45 2.01
N THR A 90 -7.23 21.91 1.99
CA THR A 90 -8.01 22.16 3.21
C THR A 90 -8.23 20.87 3.99
N GLU A 91 -8.60 19.79 3.30
CA GLU A 91 -8.80 18.50 3.96
C GLU A 91 -7.47 17.87 4.41
N THR A 92 -6.41 18.02 3.62
CA THR A 92 -5.06 17.57 3.99
C THR A 92 -4.56 18.27 5.26
N GLU A 93 -4.75 19.59 5.36
CA GLU A 93 -4.44 20.36 6.57
C GLU A 93 -5.24 19.85 7.77
N ARG A 94 -6.55 19.63 7.61
CA ARG A 94 -7.41 19.10 8.68
C ARG A 94 -6.99 17.71 9.15
N LEU A 95 -6.61 16.82 8.24
CA LEU A 95 -6.13 15.47 8.55
C LEU A 95 -4.78 15.49 9.30
N ARG A 96 -3.95 16.49 9.02
CA ARG A 96 -2.63 16.64 9.64
C ARG A 96 -2.64 17.47 10.93
N SER A 97 -3.61 18.37 11.11
CA SER A 97 -3.76 19.21 12.30
C SER A 97 -4.27 18.46 13.53
N GLY A 98 -4.85 17.27 13.35
CA GLY A 98 -5.20 16.37 14.44
C GLY A 98 -3.95 15.68 15.00
N THR A 99 -3.48 16.17 16.14
CA THR A 99 -2.55 15.49 17.07
C THR A 99 -3.28 15.29 18.39
#